data_AF-A0A0W0VWQ5-F1
#
_entry.id   AF-A0A0W0VWQ5-F1
#
_cell.length_a   1.000
_cell.length_b   1.000
_cell.length_c   1.000
_cell.angle_alpha   90.00
_cell.angle_beta   90.00
_cell.angle_gamma   90.00
#
_symmetry.space_group_name_H-M   'P 1'
#
loop_
_entity.id
_entity.type
_entity.pdbx_description
1 polymer ?
#
loop_
_entity_poly.entity_id
_entity_poly.type
_entity_poly.pdbx_seq_one_letter_code
_entity_poly.pdbx_strand_id
1 'polypeptide(L)' 'MIPNKFLTIGLFQGKIQPGNVDANLEKIIEQLNIAEARGIDILCMPTVKSKL' A
#
# COMPACT_ATOMS: atom_id res chain seq x y z
N MET A 1 -10.73 31.04 -5.67
CA MET A 1 -10.02 30.23 -4.66
C MET A 1 -9.78 28.86 -5.25
N ILE A 2 -8.52 28.49 -5.50
CA ILE A 2 -8.20 27.10 -5.83
C ILE A 2 -8.17 26.38 -4.48
N PRO A 3 -9.02 25.36 -4.24
CA PRO A 3 -8.96 24.63 -2.97
C PRO A 3 -7.56 24.03 -2.84
N ASN A 4 -6.92 24.23 -1.69
CA ASN A 4 -5.63 23.61 -1.39
C ASN A 4 -5.81 22.09 -1.52
N LYS A 5 -5.30 21.51 -2.61
CA LYS A 5 -5.25 20.07 -2.80
C LYS A 5 -4.10 19.55 -1.95
N PHE A 6 -4.44 19.06 -0.76
CA PHE A 6 -3.48 18.30 0.05
C PHE A 6 -3.34 16.91 -0.56
N LEU A 7 -2.11 16.41 -0.60
CA LEU A 7 -1.78 15.04 -0.98
C LEU A 7 -1.70 14.19 0.29
N THR A 8 -2.45 13.11 0.34
CA THR A 8 -2.49 12.17 1.46
C THR A 8 -1.68 10.93 1.14
N ILE A 9 -0.67 10.63 1.97
CA ILE A 9 0.20 9.48 1.79
C ILE A 9 -0.04 8.47 2.93
N GLY A 10 -0.28 7.21 2.56
CA GLY A 10 -0.40 6.08 3.46
C GLY A 10 0.83 5.17 3.39
N LEU A 11 1.25 4.68 4.55
CA LEU A 11 2.33 3.68 4.64
C LEU A 11 1.73 2.40 5.18
N PHE A 12 1.85 1.31 4.43
CA PHE A 12 1.51 0.00 4.93
C PHE A 12 2.74 -0.67 5.57
N GLN A 13 2.56 -1.16 6.79
CA GLN A 13 3.53 -2.01 7.46
C GLN A 13 2.84 -3.32 7.85
N GLY A 14 3.35 -4.44 7.33
CA GLY A 14 2.78 -5.75 7.60
C GLY A 14 3.69 -6.89 7.17
N LYS A 15 3.27 -8.12 7.48
CA LYS A 15 3.98 -9.32 7.06
C LYS A 15 3.74 -9.56 5.57
N ILE A 16 4.83 -9.74 4.83
CA ILE A 16 4.83 -10.26 3.47
C ILE A 16 5.28 -11.72 3.55
N GLN A 17 4.68 -12.60 2.75
CA GLN A 17 5.03 -14.02 2.70
C GLN A 17 6.07 -14.27 1.60
N PRO A 18 7.35 -14.53 1.92
CA PRO A 18 8.38 -14.72 0.91
C PRO A 18 8.04 -15.91 -0.01
N GLY A 19 8.18 -15.71 -1.32
CA GLY A 19 7.91 -16.76 -2.33
C GLY A 19 6.43 -17.04 -2.61
N ASN A 20 5.49 -16.52 -1.82
CA ASN A 20 4.05 -16.68 -2.06
C ASN A 20 3.48 -15.43 -2.71
N VAL A 21 3.56 -15.35 -4.05
CA VAL A 21 3.14 -14.17 -4.81
C VAL A 21 1.64 -13.90 -4.66
N ASP A 22 0.80 -14.93 -4.75
CA ASP A 22 -0.65 -14.79 -4.72
C ASP A 22 -1.13 -14.21 -3.39
N ALA A 23 -0.67 -14.75 -2.26
CA ALA A 23 -1.02 -14.23 -0.93
C ALA A 23 -0.56 -12.77 -0.74
N ASN A 24 0.55 -12.37 -1.35
CA ASN A 24 1.04 -11.00 -1.29
C ASN A 24 0.21 -10.05 -2.16
N LEU A 25 -0.23 -10.51 -3.34
CA LEU A 25 -1.13 -9.75 -4.21
C LEU A 25 -2.51 -9.54 -3.57
N GLU A 26 -3.07 -10.58 -2.96
CA GLU A 26 -4.31 -10.46 -2.17
C GLU A 26 -4.17 -9.38 -1.09
N LYS A 27 -3.04 -9.38 -0.37
CA LYS A 27 -2.75 -8.37 0.64
C LYS A 27 -2.64 -6.96 0.05
N ILE A 28 -2.02 -6.80 -1.12
CA ILE A 28 -1.93 -5.52 -1.82
C ILE A 28 -3.34 -5.00 -2.16
N ILE A 29 -4.21 -5.85 -2.71
CA ILE A 29 -5.59 -5.48 -3.06
C ILE A 29 -6.38 -5.05 -1.83
N GLU A 30 -6.27 -5.81 -0.72
CA GLU A 30 -6.89 -5.44 0.56
C GLU A 30 -6.47 -4.04 1.01
N GLN A 31 -5.17 -3.72 0.96
CA GLN A 31 -4.67 -2.41 1.40
C GLN A 31 -5.06 -1.28 0.44
N LEU A 32 -5.16 -1.54 -0.86
CA LEU A 32 -5.64 -0.55 -1.83
C LEU A 32 -7.09 -0.16 -1.55
N ASN A 33 -7.97 -1.12 -1.26
CA ASN A 33 -9.36 -0.84 -0.90
C ASN A 33 -9.46 0.01 0.38
N ILE A 34 -8.60 -0.27 1.38
CA ILE A 34 -8.54 0.53 2.61
C ILE A 34 -8.03 1.94 2.32
N ALA A 35 -7.03 2.08 1.45
CA ALA A 35 -6.48 3.37 1.06
C ALA A 35 -7.53 4.23 0.35
N GLU A 36 -8.25 3.67 -0.61
CA GLU A 36 -9.34 4.34 -1.32
C GLU A 36 -10.45 4.80 -0.36
N ALA A 37 -10.90 3.91 0.51
CA ALA A 37 -11.94 4.23 1.50
C ALA A 37 -11.53 5.34 2.50
N ARG A 38 -10.22 5.59 2.65
CA ARG A 38 -9.65 6.63 3.53
C ARG A 38 -9.21 7.89 2.80
N GLY A 39 -9.35 7.95 1.47
CA GLY A 39 -8.87 9.07 0.67
C GLY A 39 -7.34 9.20 0.66
N ILE A 40 -6.62 8.07 0.70
CA ILE A 40 -5.17 8.05 0.52
C ILE A 40 -4.86 8.10 -0.98
N ASP A 41 -4.09 9.11 -1.41
CA ASP A 41 -3.71 9.30 -2.81
C ASP A 41 -2.51 8.43 -3.21
N ILE A 42 -1.59 8.19 -2.27
CA ILE A 42 -0.40 7.36 -2.49
C ILE A 42 -0.28 6.35 -1.35
N LEU A 43 -0.31 5.06 -1.69
CA LEU A 43 -0.03 3.97 -0.76
C LEU A 43 1.37 3.41 -1.00
N CYS A 44 2.24 3.49 0.00
CA CYS A 44 3.57 2.87 -0.04
C CYS A 44 3.51 1.46 0.57
N MET A 45 4.06 0.49 -0.15
CA MET A 45 4.17 -0.90 0.28
C MET A 45 5.62 -1.24 0.68
N PRO A 46 5.83 -2.16 1.63
CA PRO A 46 7.17 -2.57 2.05
C PRO A 46 7.88 -3.34 0.94
N THR A 47 9.19 -3.11 0.80
CA THR A 47 10.03 -3.88 -0.11
C THR A 47 10.36 -5.24 0.51
N VAL A 48 10.36 -6.30 -0.30
CA VAL A 48 10.93 -7.58 0.10
C VAL A 48 12.42 -7.51 -0.19
N LYS A 49 13.26 -7.38 0.83
CA LYS A 49 14.71 -7.53 0.64
C LYS A 49 14.99 -8.98 0.26
N SER A 50 15.20 -9.23 -1.02
CA SER A 50 15.76 -10.50 -1.47
C SER A 50 17.21 -10.56 -0.99
N LYS A 51 17.53 -11.54 -0.14
CA LYS A 51 18.93 -11.93 0.08
C LYS A 51 19.35 -12.76 -1.14
N LEU A 52 19.56 -12.10 -2.28
CA LEU A 52 20.32 -12.68 -3.39
C LEU A 52 21.80 -12.63 -3.03
#